data_AF-A0A8E2DW29-F1
#
_entry.id   AF-A0A8E2DW29-F1
#
_cell.length_a   1.000
_cell.length_b   1.000
_cell.length_c   1.000
_cell.angle_alpha   90.00
_cell.angle_beta   90.00
_cell.angle_gamma   90.00
#
_symmetry.space_group_name_H-M   'P 1'
#
loop_
_entity.id
_entity.type
_entity.pdbx_description
1 polymer ?
#
loop_
_entity_poly.entity_id
_entity_poly.type
_entity_poly.pdbx_seq_one_letter_code
_entity_poly.pdbx_strand_id
1 'polypeptide(L)' 'KLNRLEAVNIIVIYFNLNSKAPITLLELGLYTRSRKIIMYCSKGYWQRGNI' A
#
# COMPACT_ATOMS: atom_id res chain seq x y z
N LYS A 1 -12.45 11.12 -2.25
CA LYS A 1 -11.75 12.23 -2.96
C LYS A 1 -10.26 11.89 -2.95
N LEU A 2 -9.74 11.35 -4.06
CA LEU A 2 -8.44 10.63 -4.16
C LEU A 2 -7.19 11.54 -4.11
N ASN A 3 -7.37 12.86 -4.13
CA ASN A 3 -6.30 13.85 -4.30
C ASN A 3 -5.38 14.04 -3.08
N ARG A 4 -5.70 13.42 -1.93
CA ARG A 4 -4.93 13.66 -0.70
C ARG A 4 -3.62 12.87 -0.66
N LEU A 5 -3.51 11.80 -1.43
CA LEU A 5 -2.29 10.97 -1.50
C LEU A 5 -1.19 11.63 -2.36
N GLU A 6 -1.54 12.46 -3.35
CA GLU A 6 -0.55 13.21 -4.15
C GLU A 6 0.16 14.31 -3.35
N ALA A 7 -0.56 14.96 -2.44
CA ALA A 7 -0.04 16.05 -1.62
C ALA A 7 0.90 15.59 -0.49
N VAL A 8 0.98 14.29 -0.23
CA VAL A 8 1.72 13.73 0.91
C VAL A 8 3.17 13.41 0.48
N ASN A 9 4.11 13.58 1.41
CA ASN A 9 5.53 13.26 1.20
C ASN A 9 5.85 11.78 1.43
N ILE A 10 5.13 11.12 2.34
CA ILE A 10 5.34 9.70 2.70
C ILE A 10 3.99 9.02 2.93
N ILE A 11 3.77 7.91 2.23
CA ILE A 11 2.57 7.06 2.36
C ILE A 11 3.00 5.78 3.08
N VAL A 12 2.44 5.53 4.27
CA VAL A 12 2.73 4.31 5.06
C VAL A 12 1.56 3.35 4.95
N ILE A 13 1.83 2.13 4.51
CA ILE A 13 0.82 1.08 4.36
C ILE A 13 1.23 -0.14 5.19
N TYR A 14 0.31 -0.59 6.05
CA TYR A 14 0.48 -1.74 6.92
C TYR A 14 -0.47 -2.88 6.53
N PHE A 15 0.09 -4.00 6.07
CA PHE A 15 -0.66 -5.20 5.75
C PHE A 15 -0.66 -6.18 6.93
N ASN A 16 -1.83 -6.31 7.56
CA ASN A 16 -2.07 -7.35 8.57
C ASN A 16 -2.41 -8.70 7.90
N LEU A 17 -2.07 -9.81 8.55
CA LEU A 17 -2.34 -11.18 8.09
C LEU A 17 -3.81 -11.42 7.73
N ASN A 18 -4.73 -10.82 8.50
CA ASN A 18 -6.18 -11.00 8.32
C ASN A 18 -6.83 -9.94 7.42
N SER A 19 -6.07 -8.96 6.92
CA SER A 19 -6.61 -7.91 6.06
C SER A 19 -6.52 -8.34 4.59
N LYS A 20 -7.64 -8.29 3.86
CA LYS A 20 -7.60 -8.51 2.40
C LYS A 20 -7.23 -7.23 1.62
N ALA A 21 -7.43 -6.06 2.22
CA ALA A 21 -7.07 -4.72 1.71
C ALA A 21 -7.12 -4.54 0.16
N PRO A 22 -8.22 -4.88 -0.53
CA PRO A 22 -8.28 -4.86 -1.99
C PRO A 22 -8.19 -3.44 -2.58
N ILE A 23 -8.73 -2.44 -1.88
CA ILE A 23 -8.68 -1.03 -2.32
C ILE A 23 -7.28 -0.44 -2.13
N THR A 24 -6.60 -0.80 -1.04
CA THR A 24 -5.23 -0.35 -0.74
C THR A 24 -4.22 -0.85 -1.77
N LEU A 25 -4.45 -2.05 -2.33
CA LEU A 25 -3.63 -2.60 -3.41
C LEU A 25 -3.84 -1.86 -4.74
N LEU A 26 -5.07 -1.43 -5.04
CA LEU A 26 -5.37 -0.61 -6.22
C LEU A 26 -4.69 0.76 -6.12
N GLU A 27 -4.77 1.41 -4.95
CA GLU A 27 -4.12 2.68 -4.67
C GLU A 27 -2.59 2.55 -4.75
N LEU A 28 -2.04 1.46 -4.25
CA LEU A 28 -0.63 1.10 -4.41
C LEU A 28 -0.17 1.18 -5.86
N GLY A 29 -0.91 0.53 -6.77
CA GLY A 29 -0.62 0.50 -8.20
C GLY A 29 -0.44 1.89 -8.80
N LEU A 30 -1.32 2.82 -8.42
CA LEU A 30 -1.30 4.22 -8.87
C LEU A 30 -0.09 4.99 -8.33
N TYR A 31 0.33 4.72 -7.09
CA TYR A 31 1.38 5.49 -6.43
C TYR A 31 2.77 4.82 -6.42
N THR A 32 2.92 3.59 -6.94
CA THR A 32 4.21 2.85 -7.01
C THR A 32 5.35 3.68 -7.62
N ARG A 33 5.03 4.49 -8.64
CA ARG A 33 6.01 5.34 -9.35
C ARG A 33 6.45 6.57 -8.57
N SER A 34 5.72 6.96 -7.52
CA SER A 34 6.01 8.16 -6.74
C SER A 34 7.23 8.04 -5.83
N ARG A 35 7.73 6.81 -5.57
CA ARG A 35 8.81 6.50 -4.60
C ARG A 35 8.55 6.99 -3.16
N LYS A 36 7.33 7.39 -2.83
CA LYS A 36 6.93 7.90 -1.51
C LYS A 36 6.32 6.84 -0.61
N ILE A 37 6.29 5.57 -1.03
CA ILE A 37 5.57 4.50 -0.33
C ILE A 37 6.53 3.70 0.54
N ILE A 38 6.17 3.54 1.82
CA ILE A 38 6.80 2.60 2.75
C ILE A 38 5.76 1.54 3.12
N MET A 39 6.10 0.28 2.89
CA MET A 39 5.20 -0.85 3.16
C MET A 39 5.75 -1.74 4.26
N TYR A 40 4.88 -2.13 5.19
CA TYR A 40 5.15 -3.20 6.12
C TYR A 40 4.18 -4.35 5.88
N CYS A 41 4.73 -5.56 5.74
CA CYS A 41 3.99 -6.76 5.44
C CYS A 41 4.33 -7.82 6.50
N SER A 42 3.34 -8.25 7.28
CA SER A 42 3.56 -9.27 8.30
C SER A 42 3.95 -10.61 7.66
N LYS A 43 4.81 -11.39 8.34
CA LYS A 43 5.19 -12.75 7.92
C LYS A 43 3.93 -13.63 7.85
N GLY A 44 3.43 -13.87 6.64
CA GLY A 44 2.22 -14.67 6.36
C GLY A 44 1.11 -13.95 5.60
N TYR A 45 1.31 -12.69 5.20
CA TYR A 45 0.37 -12.01 4.31
C TYR A 45 0.29 -12.72 2.94
N TRP A 46 -0.94 -13.03 2.52
CA TRP A 46 -1.23 -13.90 1.38
C TRP A 46 -0.84 -13.33 0.01
N GLN A 47 -0.71 -12.00 -0.15
CA GLN A 47 -0.22 -11.37 -1.40
C GLN A 47 1.24 -10.87 -1.31
N ARG A 48 2.03 -11.35 -0.34
CA ARG A 48 3.43 -10.92 -0.20
C ARG A 48 4.28 -11.20 -1.46
N GLY A 49 3.93 -12.21 -2.27
CA GLY A 49 4.65 -12.49 -3.51
C GLY A 49 4.39 -11.48 -4.64
N ASN A 50 3.40 -10.60 -4.49
CA ASN A 50 2.99 -9.62 -5.49
C ASN A 50 3.36 -8.17 -5.09
N ILE A 51 3.96 -7.99 -3.90
CA ILE A 51 4.45 -6.73 -3.33
C ILE A 51 5.98 -6.76 -3.38
#